data_AF-A0A1Z9LL83-F1
#
_entry.id   AF-A0A1Z9LL83-F1
#
_cell.length_a   1.000
_cell.length_b   1.000
_cell.length_c   1.000
_cell.angle_alpha   90.00
_cell.angle_beta   90.00
_cell.angle_gamma   90.00
#
_symmetry.space_group_name_H-M   'P 1'
#
loop_
_entity.id
_entity.type
_entity.pdbx_description
1 polymer ?
#
loop_
_entity_poly.entity_id
_entity_poly.type
_entity_poly.pdbx_seq_one_letter_code
_entity_poly.pdbx_strand_id
1 'polypeptide(L)' 'MVTLTLTRSADQDGQRQDHGKAAIDLFAKARDCAEAGQIKESGSLILEALRHERRAGHAGPQVLQIIKPRG' A
#
# COMPACT_ATOMS: atom_id res chain seq x y z
N MET A 1 -28.41 20.66 9.64
CA MET A 1 -27.69 21.01 8.40
C MET A 1 -26.24 20.57 8.59
N VAL A 2 -25.84 19.44 7.98
CA VAL A 2 -24.54 18.79 8.19
C VAL A 2 -23.73 18.90 6.89
N THR A 3 -22.71 19.77 6.88
CA THR A 3 -21.79 20.00 5.77
C THR A 3 -20.35 19.67 6.21
N LEU A 4 -20.09 18.41 6.56
CA LEU A 4 -18.75 17.95 6.99
C LEU A 4 -18.25 16.70 6.24
N THR A 5 -19.00 16.20 5.26
CA THR A 5 -18.67 14.92 4.59
C THR A 5 -17.82 15.08 3.33
N LEU A 6 -17.76 16.27 2.71
CA LEU A 6 -17.16 16.45 1.39
C LEU A 6 -15.64 16.69 1.40
N THR A 7 -15.10 17.36 2.43
CA THR A 7 -13.65 17.62 2.55
C THR A 7 -12.87 16.35 2.86
N ARG A 8 -13.41 15.49 3.72
CA ARG A 8 -12.77 14.22 4.12
C ARG A 8 -12.53 13.28 2.93
N SER A 9 -13.40 13.28 1.93
CA SER A 9 -13.26 12.43 0.75
C SER A 9 -12.10 12.86 -0.14
N ALA A 10 -11.94 14.17 -0.38
CA ALA A 10 -10.84 14.70 -1.19
C ALA A 10 -9.47 14.46 -0.54
N ASP A 11 -9.36 14.66 0.78
CA ASP A 11 -8.13 14.40 1.53
C ASP A 11 -7.76 12.91 1.53
N GLN A 12 -8.77 12.03 1.63
CA GLN A 12 -8.58 10.58 1.58
C GLN A 12 -8.16 10.11 0.18
N ASP A 13 -8.70 10.69 -0.88
CA ASP A 13 -8.32 10.34 -2.25
C ASP A 13 -6.91 10.82 -2.59
N GLY A 14 -6.50 12.00 -2.10
CA GLY A 14 -5.11 12.47 -2.18
C GLY A 14 -4.15 11.51 -1.46
N GLN A 15 -4.45 11.14 -0.21
CA GLN A 15 -3.63 10.19 0.55
C GLN A 15 -3.54 8.81 -0.11
N ARG A 16 -4.62 8.33 -0.74
CA ARG A 16 -4.59 7.07 -1.51
C ARG A 16 -3.67 7.16 -2.71
N GLN A 17 -3.71 8.26 -3.46
CA GLN A 17 -2.83 8.48 -4.61
C GLN A 17 -1.36 8.57 -4.18
N ASP A 18 -1.07 9.26 -3.08
CA ASP A 18 0.28 9.38 -2.54
C ASP A 18 0.83 8.04 -2.10
N HIS A 19 0.00 7.21 -1.45
CA HIS A 19 0.36 5.84 -1.14
C HIS A 19 0.57 4.98 -2.38
N GLY A 20 -0.22 5.16 -3.44
CA GLY A 20 -0.01 4.46 -4.72
C GLY A 20 1.34 4.80 -5.35
N LYS A 21 1.70 6.10 -5.40
CA LYS A 21 3.00 6.55 -5.91
C LYS A 21 4.16 5.99 -5.09
N ALA A 22 4.07 6.08 -3.76
CA ALA A 22 5.08 5.56 -2.86
C ALA A 22 5.32 4.05 -3.06
N ALA A 23 4.25 3.27 -3.27
CA ALA A 23 4.37 1.85 -3.56
C ALA A 23 5.14 1.58 -4.87
N ILE A 24 4.80 2.30 -5.95
CA ILE A 24 5.47 2.17 -7.26
C ILE A 24 6.97 2.47 -7.13
N ASP A 25 7.33 3.56 -6.46
CA ASP A 25 8.73 3.96 -6.26
C ASP A 25 9.52 2.92 -5.45
N LEU A 26 8.90 2.34 -4.41
CA LEU A 26 9.51 1.30 -3.59
C LEU A 26 9.70 0.00 -4.37
N PHE A 27 8.77 -0.40 -5.23
CA PHE A 27 8.94 -1.56 -6.10
C PHE A 27 10.05 -1.37 -7.14
N ALA A 28 10.17 -0.16 -7.71
CA ALA A 28 11.26 0.15 -8.63
C ALA A 28 12.62 -0.01 -7.93
N LYS A 29 12.78 0.57 -6.74
CA LYS A 29 14.00 0.40 -5.93
C LYS A 29 14.25 -1.04 -5.54
N ALA A 30 13.20 -1.78 -5.18
CA ALA A 30 13.33 -3.19 -4.84
C ALA A 30 13.87 -4.03 -6.01
N ARG A 31 13.45 -3.70 -7.24
CA ARG A 31 13.96 -4.33 -8.45
C ARG A 31 15.45 -4.02 -8.64
N ASP A 32 15.84 -2.75 -8.53
CA ASP A 32 17.23 -2.34 -8.68
C ASP A 32 18.14 -3.03 -7.64
N CYS A 33 17.70 -3.14 -6.38
CA CYS A 33 18.40 -3.89 -5.34
C CYS A 33 18.48 -5.39 -5.67
N ALA A 34 17.42 -6.00 -6.22
CA ALA A 34 17.44 -7.40 -6.61
C ALA A 34 18.42 -7.67 -7.75
N GLU A 35 18.46 -6.79 -8.76
CA GLU A 35 19.41 -6.84 -9.88
C GLU A 35 20.86 -6.66 -9.39
N ALA A 36 21.08 -5.86 -8.36
CA ALA A 36 22.37 -5.70 -7.69
C ALA A 36 22.73 -6.86 -6.72
N GLY A 37 21.88 -7.87 -6.55
CA GLY A 37 22.10 -8.99 -5.64
C GLY A 37 21.85 -8.67 -4.16
N GLN A 38 21.31 -7.50 -3.84
CA GLN A 38 20.98 -7.04 -2.48
C GLN A 38 19.62 -7.60 -2.03
N ILE A 39 19.53 -8.93 -1.93
CA ILE A 39 18.25 -9.63 -1.71
C ILE A 39 17.53 -9.21 -0.42
N LYS A 40 18.27 -8.97 0.67
CA LYS A 40 17.68 -8.53 1.96
C LYS A 40 17.04 -7.15 1.86
N GLU A 41 17.70 -6.22 1.19
CA GLU A 41 17.23 -4.84 1.02
C GLU A 41 16.03 -4.78 0.07
N SER A 42 16.12 -5.52 -1.04
CA SER A 42 14.99 -5.74 -1.95
C SER A 42 13.76 -6.29 -1.21
N GLY A 43 13.93 -7.30 -0.37
CA GLY A 43 12.83 -7.87 0.42
C GLY A 43 12.18 -6.86 1.37
N SER A 44 12.99 -6.04 2.06
CA SER A 44 12.47 -4.97 2.93
C SER A 44 11.65 -3.94 2.15
N LEU A 45 12.14 -3.51 0.99
CA LEU A 45 11.47 -2.54 0.12
C LEU A 45 10.14 -3.08 -0.43
N ILE A 46 10.08 -4.36 -0.82
CA ILE A 46 8.83 -5.03 -1.25
C ILE A 46 7.79 -5.00 -0.12
N LEU A 47 8.18 -5.38 1.10
CA LEU A 47 7.26 -5.38 2.23
C LEU A 47 6.75 -3.98 2.58
N GLU A 48 7.57 -2.95 2.38
CA GLU A 48 7.17 -1.56 2.56
C GLU A 48 6.20 -1.10 1.46
N ALA A 49 6.49 -1.43 0.19
CA ALA A 49 5.62 -1.12 -0.95
C ALA A 49 4.21 -1.73 -0.76
N LEU A 50 4.13 -2.99 -0.32
CA LEU A 50 2.87 -3.68 -0.02
C LEU A 50 2.06 -3.00 1.09
N ARG A 51 2.72 -2.37 2.07
CA ARG A 51 2.02 -1.57 3.10
C ARG A 51 1.40 -0.32 2.49
N HIS A 52 2.07 0.30 1.53
CA HIS A 52 1.56 1.46 0.80
C HIS A 52 0.41 1.08 -0.13
N GLU A 53 0.49 -0.02 -0.89
CA GLU A 53 -0.64 -0.52 -1.69
C GLU A 53 -1.90 -0.79 -0.86
N ARG A 54 -1.72 -1.36 0.34
CA ARG A 54 -2.81 -1.57 1.29
C ARG A 54 -3.50 -0.26 1.67
N ARG A 55 -2.73 0.80 1.91
CA ARG A 55 -3.26 2.11 2.30
C ARG A 55 -3.82 2.90 1.10
N ALA A 56 -3.32 2.64 -0.10
CA ALA A 56 -3.89 3.14 -1.34
C ALA A 56 -5.25 2.52 -1.68
N GLY A 57 -5.63 1.41 -1.02
CA GLY A 57 -6.85 0.66 -1.30
C GLY A 57 -6.77 -0.15 -2.60
N HIS A 58 -5.56 -0.43 -3.09
CA HIS A 58 -5.31 -1.06 -4.39
C HIS A 58 -5.26 -2.61 -4.32
N ALA A 59 -5.40 -3.20 -3.15
CA ALA A 59 -5.33 -4.66 -2.99
C ALA A 59 -6.64 -5.33 -3.45
N GLY A 60 -6.53 -6.17 -4.48
CA GLY A 60 -7.54 -7.14 -4.91
C GLY A 60 -7.91 -8.18 -3.83
N PRO A 61 -8.62 -9.28 -4.19
CA PRO A 61 -9.33 -10.13 -3.24
C PRO A 61 -8.48 -10.54 -2.03
N GLN A 62 -9.03 -10.23 -0.87
CA GLN A 62 -8.39 -10.33 0.43
C GLN A 62 -8.13 -11.79 0.84
N VAL A 63 -6.89 -12.27 0.77
CA VAL A 63 -6.42 -13.48 1.51
C VAL A 63 -6.24 -13.14 3.00
N LEU A 64 -7.21 -12.46 3.62
CA LEU A 64 -7.19 -12.07 5.04
C LEU A 64 -8.53 -12.34 5.76
N GLN A 65 -9.50 -12.98 5.09
CA GLN A 65 -10.70 -13.52 5.74
C GLN A 65 -10.53 -14.99 6.20
N ILE A 66 -9.28 -15.49 6.31
CA ILE A 66 -9.03 -16.89 6.75
C ILE A 66 -9.27 -17.06 8.26
N ILE A 67 -9.17 -16.00 9.07
CA ILE A 67 -9.50 -16.08 10.49
C ILE A 67 -10.92 -15.56 10.71
N LYS A 68 -11.89 -16.43 10.49
CA LYS A 68 -13.24 -16.25 11.04
C LYS A 68 -13.16 -16.48 12.56
N PRO A 69 -13.64 -15.55 13.42
CA PRO A 69 -13.71 -15.81 14.84
C PRO A 69 -14.65 -17.00 15.07
N ARG A 70 -14.15 -18.04 15.75
CA ARG A 70 -15.00 -19.13 16.25
C ARG A 70 -15.70 -18.59 17.49
N GLY A 71 -16.95 -18.16 17.32
CA GLY A 71 -17.93 -18.22 18.39
C GLY A 71 -18.45 -19.64 18.53
#